data_AF-A0A4U7KSZ3-F1
#
_entry.id   AF-A0A4U7KSZ3-F1
#
_cell.length_a   1.000
_cell.length_b   1.000
_cell.length_c   1.000
_cell.angle_alpha   90.00
_cell.angle_beta   90.00
_cell.angle_gamma   90.00
#
_symmetry.space_group_name_H-M   'P 1'
#
loop_
_entity.id
_entity.type
_entity.pdbx_description
1 polymer ?
#
loop_
_entity_poly.entity_id
_entity_poly.type
_entity_poly.pdbx_seq_one_letter_code
_entity_poly.pdbx_strand_id
1 'polypeptide(L)'
;MTLFAAGYNGTIVPYSVHAEDGKLAQISQGVQANSSGTSPSWISYSSRDAHFPSSSSSSNEGDKGTLYAVTDLYSVDESSPGRIFSHTYDASTGSIAQTGKTSAQRTAGTSSGGDGPVSCLIGHGPSKGLLFVANYNSGSAAVLSINDVDGTLSEPKQVFQFTRPAGQPKVGPVADRQDHSYAHQVSISPSGRWVYVCDLGADQIHHLRIHQGQVEFTGSTDVKVGSGPRHVTFYRDTSGKTWAYLASELDNTVSAFSVDEHSGRLELIAKPVLASPPGVPLSGEGILPTNRTTAEIAAVPTGDYVYVSNRGDTRQDHITIFKRNPTTGELTFQEWVQSGGRMPRHFSLSSDTGNDEQARWLVVGHQTDQNLVVFSRDVVTGGLVKVNERKDVGQVAFAGFSPF
;
A
#
# COMPACT_ATOMS: atom_id res chain seq x y z
N MET A 1 15.71 -0.49 12.65
CA MET A 1 14.85 -0.12 11.51
C MET A 1 13.59 0.52 12.05
N THR A 2 13.11 1.59 11.41
CA THR A 2 11.90 2.31 11.82
C THR A 2 10.67 1.69 11.15
N LEU A 3 9.61 1.47 11.92
CA LEU A 3 8.29 0.99 11.46
C LEU A 3 7.22 1.97 11.96
N PHE A 4 6.25 2.30 11.13
CA PHE A 4 5.06 3.02 11.56
C PHE A 4 3.85 2.10 11.55
N ALA A 5 3.09 2.11 12.65
CA ALA A 5 1.74 1.57 12.66
C ALA A 5 0.74 2.71 12.74
N ALA A 6 -0.30 2.61 11.93
CA ALA A 6 -1.38 3.57 11.86
C ALA A 6 -2.72 2.81 11.77
N GLY A 7 -3.78 3.37 12.35
CA GLY A 7 -5.04 2.65 12.43
C GLY A 7 -6.30 3.48 12.64
N TYR A 8 -7.44 2.80 12.64
CA TYR A 8 -8.78 3.38 12.83
C TYR A 8 -9.05 3.97 14.22
N ASN A 9 -8.06 3.92 15.11
CA ASN A 9 -8.03 4.62 16.38
C ASN A 9 -7.44 6.05 16.28
N GLY A 10 -7.09 6.51 15.08
CA GLY A 10 -6.62 7.88 14.84
C GLY A 10 -5.16 8.14 15.20
N THR A 11 -4.36 7.08 15.41
CA THR A 11 -2.97 7.22 15.86
C THR A 11 -1.97 6.85 14.77
N ILE A 12 -0.83 7.53 14.75
CA ILE A 12 0.37 7.11 14.02
C ILE A 12 1.46 6.89 15.05
N VAL A 13 1.96 5.66 15.19
CA VAL A 13 2.92 5.32 16.24
C VAL A 13 4.20 4.77 15.62
N PRO A 14 5.37 5.37 15.91
CA PRO A 14 6.65 4.84 15.47
C PRO A 14 7.14 3.74 16.42
N TYR A 15 7.64 2.66 15.82
CA TYR A 15 8.28 1.54 16.47
C TYR A 15 9.66 1.30 15.87
N SER A 16 10.55 0.71 16.67
CA SER A 16 11.81 0.16 16.20
C SER A 16 11.68 -1.35 16.09
N VAL A 17 12.18 -1.89 14.98
CA VAL A 17 12.48 -3.30 14.81
C VAL A 17 14.00 -3.43 14.77
N HIS A 18 14.55 -4.17 15.73
CA HIS A 18 15.99 -4.43 15.81
C HIS A 18 16.41 -5.37 14.67
N ALA A 19 17.54 -5.07 14.02
CA ALA A 19 17.90 -5.71 12.75
C ALA A 19 18.44 -7.13 12.94
N GLU A 20 18.96 -7.42 14.13
CA GLU A 20 19.64 -8.65 14.51
C GLU A 20 18.67 -9.73 14.99
N ASP A 21 17.64 -9.35 15.76
CA ASP A 21 16.75 -10.30 16.45
C ASP A 21 15.25 -10.02 16.25
N GLY A 22 14.89 -8.98 15.48
CA GLY A 22 13.50 -8.64 15.20
C GLY A 22 12.75 -8.10 16.42
N LYS A 23 13.46 -7.68 17.48
CA LYS A 23 12.83 -7.13 18.68
C LYS A 23 12.06 -5.84 18.35
N LEU A 24 10.78 -5.84 18.71
CA LEU A 24 9.87 -4.72 18.49
C LEU A 24 9.78 -3.86 19.77
N ALA A 25 10.01 -2.54 19.64
CA ALA A 25 9.84 -1.58 20.73
C ALA A 25 9.18 -0.30 20.23
N GLN A 26 8.34 0.33 21.05
CA GLN A 26 7.74 1.61 20.72
C GLN A 26 8.77 2.73 20.91
N ILE A 27 8.92 3.62 19.93
CA ILE A 27 9.88 4.73 19.98
C ILE A 27 9.29 5.92 20.73
N SER A 28 8.05 6.29 20.44
CA SER A 28 7.35 7.41 21.09
C SER A 28 5.84 7.17 21.11
N GLN A 29 5.09 8.06 21.76
CA GLN A 29 3.63 8.04 21.72
C GLN A 29 3.05 8.40 20.33
N GLY A 30 3.89 8.90 19.43
CA GLY A 30 3.49 9.28 18.08
C GLY A 30 2.42 10.37 18.05
N VAL A 31 1.57 10.34 17.03
CA VAL A 31 0.44 11.26 16.88
C VAL A 31 -0.75 10.74 17.69
N GLN A 32 -1.27 11.59 18.56
CA GLN A 32 -2.45 11.31 19.36
C GLN A 32 -3.71 11.28 18.50
N ALA A 33 -4.69 10.48 18.92
CA ALA A 33 -5.99 10.38 18.28
C ALA A 33 -6.56 11.77 17.99
N ASN A 34 -7.14 11.93 16.79
CA ASN A 34 -7.78 13.16 16.32
C ASN A 34 -6.82 14.33 16.03
N SER A 35 -5.54 14.26 16.42
CA SER A 35 -4.56 15.32 16.13
C SER A 35 -4.16 15.27 14.66
N SER A 36 -4.09 14.08 14.09
CA SER A 36 -4.08 13.85 12.64
C SER A 36 -5.17 12.83 12.36
N GLY A 37 -6.33 13.19 12.95
CA GLY A 37 -7.70 12.67 12.77
C GLY A 37 -7.92 11.27 13.08
N THR A 38 -9.09 10.81 12.65
CA THR A 38 -9.76 9.82 13.47
C THR A 38 -9.50 8.41 12.98
N SER A 39 -8.80 8.25 11.86
CA SER A 39 -8.21 6.97 11.44
C SER A 39 -6.91 7.31 10.68
N PRO A 40 -5.72 6.72 10.82
CA PRO A 40 -4.79 6.68 9.66
C PRO A 40 -4.52 5.30 9.06
N SER A 41 -4.70 5.11 7.74
CA SER A 41 -4.86 3.78 7.11
C SER A 41 -3.89 3.51 5.98
N TRP A 42 -3.14 4.53 5.58
CA TRP A 42 -2.06 4.40 4.62
C TRP A 42 -1.02 5.47 4.89
N ILE A 43 0.25 5.17 4.70
CA ILE A 43 1.36 6.12 4.86
C ILE A 43 2.28 5.95 3.66
N SER A 44 2.73 7.06 3.07
CA SER A 44 3.85 7.08 2.14
C SER A 44 5.04 7.76 2.81
N TYR A 45 6.21 7.69 2.20
CA TYR A 45 7.41 8.33 2.73
C TYR A 45 8.10 9.12 1.63
N SER A 46 8.74 10.24 1.98
CA SER A 46 9.84 10.78 1.19
C SER A 46 11.07 10.88 2.06
N SER A 47 12.24 11.02 1.46
CA SER A 47 13.34 11.74 2.10
C SER A 47 13.47 13.14 1.48
N ARG A 48 13.72 14.17 2.29
CA ARG A 48 14.20 15.48 1.79
C ARG A 48 15.64 15.35 1.26
N ASP A 49 16.40 14.42 1.81
CA ASP A 49 17.80 14.16 1.44
C ASP A 49 17.96 13.13 0.32
N ALA A 50 17.20 13.24 -0.77
CA ALA A 50 17.48 12.46 -1.98
C ALA A 50 18.79 12.90 -2.70
N HIS A 51 19.81 13.30 -1.94
CA HIS A 51 21.23 13.22 -2.28
C HIS A 51 21.78 11.91 -1.68
N PHE A 52 21.71 10.82 -2.44
CA PHE A 52 22.61 9.70 -2.19
C PHE A 52 24.07 10.21 -2.35
N PRO A 53 25.03 9.76 -1.52
CA PRO A 53 26.20 10.56 -1.18
C PRO A 53 27.17 10.69 -2.35
N SER A 54 27.40 11.92 -2.82
CA SER A 54 28.75 12.30 -3.22
C SER A 54 29.55 12.53 -1.94
N SER A 55 30.60 11.76 -1.75
CA SER A 55 31.55 11.88 -0.65
C SER A 55 32.00 13.34 -0.43
N SER A 56 31.64 13.96 0.69
CA SER A 56 32.54 14.72 1.59
C SER A 56 31.79 15.72 2.49
N SER A 57 32.15 15.68 3.78
CA SER A 57 32.21 16.77 4.76
C SER A 57 30.92 17.46 5.25
N SER A 58 30.53 17.08 6.48
CA SER A 58 30.20 17.92 7.64
C SER A 58 29.44 19.24 7.46
N SER A 59 28.22 19.30 8.01
CA SER A 59 27.84 20.39 8.93
C SER A 59 26.57 20.05 9.71
N ASN A 60 26.65 20.25 11.03
CA ASN A 60 25.59 20.13 12.02
C ASN A 60 24.40 21.07 11.75
N GLU A 61 23.27 20.51 11.34
CA GLU A 61 21.91 20.84 11.77
C GLU A 61 21.10 19.55 11.55
N GLY A 62 20.49 19.00 12.60
CA GLY A 62 20.05 17.60 12.62
C GLY A 62 19.23 17.17 11.40
N ASP A 63 19.65 16.08 10.75
CA ASP A 63 19.00 15.42 9.61
C ASP A 63 17.53 15.14 9.95
N LYS A 64 16.63 16.01 9.48
CA LYS A 64 15.19 15.83 9.61
C LYS A 64 14.63 15.23 8.32
N GLY A 65 14.44 13.91 8.34
CA GLY A 65 13.61 13.22 7.34
C GLY A 65 12.20 13.83 7.29
N THR A 66 11.58 13.83 6.11
CA THR A 66 10.20 14.31 5.96
C THR A 66 9.29 13.17 5.63
N LEU A 67 8.53 12.75 6.62
CA LEU A 67 7.45 11.80 6.44
C LEU A 67 6.37 12.46 5.57
N TYR A 68 5.88 11.75 4.57
CA TYR A 68 4.62 12.12 3.91
C TYR A 68 3.70 10.95 4.12
N ALA A 69 3.41 10.69 5.39
CA ALA A 69 2.23 9.91 5.65
C ALA A 69 1.08 10.57 4.90
N VAL A 70 0.27 9.77 4.22
CA VAL A 70 -1.10 10.19 4.01
C VAL A 70 -1.83 9.94 5.30
N THR A 71 -1.52 10.88 6.15
CA THR A 71 -2.34 11.15 7.28
C THR A 71 -2.94 12.43 6.88
N ASP A 72 -4.12 12.43 6.28
CA ASP A 72 -5.03 13.39 6.89
C ASP A 72 -5.24 12.89 8.36
N LEU A 73 -5.65 13.70 9.33
CA LEU A 73 -6.93 13.59 9.95
C LEU A 73 -7.78 12.77 9.05
N TYR A 74 -7.53 11.45 9.19
CA TYR A 74 -7.82 10.38 8.27
C TYR A 74 -6.67 9.90 7.32
N SER A 75 -6.12 8.68 7.33
CA SER A 75 -6.76 7.44 6.81
C SER A 75 -7.69 7.75 5.66
N VAL A 76 -8.20 6.73 5.02
CA VAL A 76 -9.65 6.73 4.84
C VAL A 76 -10.39 7.09 6.13
N ASP A 77 -10.83 8.34 6.22
CA ASP A 77 -12.16 8.61 6.69
C ASP A 77 -12.93 8.07 5.53
N GLU A 78 -13.71 7.04 5.74
CA GLU A 78 -14.77 6.72 4.81
C GLU A 78 -15.91 7.76 4.95
N SER A 79 -15.61 8.98 5.42
CA SER A 79 -16.51 10.13 5.47
C SER A 79 -16.13 11.19 4.42
N SER A 80 -17.16 11.89 3.94
CA SER A 80 -17.09 12.88 2.88
C SER A 80 -17.02 14.31 3.45
N PRO A 81 -16.11 15.20 3.00
CA PRO A 81 -15.12 15.00 1.93
C PRO A 81 -13.77 14.41 2.39
N GLY A 82 -13.11 13.66 1.51
CA GLY A 82 -11.81 13.01 1.76
C GLY A 82 -10.60 13.95 1.73
N ARG A 83 -9.48 13.49 2.31
CA ARG A 83 -8.53 14.35 3.02
C ARG A 83 -7.08 13.76 3.00
N ILE A 84 -5.99 14.58 2.92
CA ILE A 84 -4.53 14.26 3.13
C ILE A 84 -3.66 15.34 3.89
N PHE A 85 -2.95 15.01 5.00
CA PHE A 85 -1.97 15.90 5.71
C PHE A 85 -0.58 15.32 5.50
N SER A 86 0.38 16.12 5.90
CA SER A 86 1.79 15.84 5.86
C SER A 86 2.40 16.12 7.25
N HIS A 87 3.47 15.40 7.58
CA HIS A 87 4.11 15.45 8.90
C HIS A 87 5.62 15.30 8.81
N THR A 88 6.39 16.10 9.52
CA THR A 88 7.81 15.79 9.69
C THR A 88 8.00 14.70 10.75
N TYR A 89 8.99 13.83 10.54
CA TYR A 89 9.44 12.85 11.53
C TYR A 89 10.90 13.10 11.87
N ASP A 90 11.18 13.31 13.15
CA ASP A 90 12.54 13.47 13.66
C ASP A 90 13.02 12.13 14.22
N ALA A 91 13.91 11.44 13.48
CA ALA A 91 14.42 10.12 13.85
C ALA A 91 15.24 10.13 15.16
N SER A 92 15.84 11.27 15.53
CA SER A 92 16.65 11.39 16.75
C SER A 92 15.81 11.44 18.02
N THR A 93 14.60 12.01 17.93
CA THR A 93 13.68 12.16 19.06
C THR A 93 12.46 11.25 18.98
N GLY A 94 12.20 10.67 17.82
CA GLY A 94 10.96 9.94 17.52
C GLY A 94 9.72 10.84 17.43
N SER A 95 9.90 12.16 17.31
CA SER A 95 8.80 13.13 17.31
C SER A 95 8.16 13.22 15.93
N ILE A 96 6.81 13.26 15.90
CA ILE A 96 6.03 13.52 14.69
C ILE A 96 5.35 14.88 14.86
N ALA A 97 5.49 15.76 13.86
CA ALA A 97 4.89 17.09 13.88
C ALA A 97 4.21 17.40 12.55
N GLN A 98 3.04 18.04 12.59
CA GLN A 98 2.31 18.44 11.38
C GLN A 98 3.06 19.49 10.58
N THR A 99 3.08 19.37 9.26
CA THR A 99 3.57 20.40 8.34
C THR A 99 2.46 21.40 8.02
N GLY A 100 2.85 22.61 7.62
CA GLY A 100 1.91 23.69 7.28
C GLY A 100 2.28 25.01 7.97
N LYS A 101 2.19 26.11 7.22
CA LYS A 101 2.54 27.45 7.71
C LYS A 101 1.48 27.99 8.66
N THR A 102 0.20 27.71 8.38
CA THR A 102 -0.93 28.17 9.19
C THR A 102 -1.50 27.05 10.06
N SER A 103 -2.17 27.41 11.16
CA SER A 103 -2.90 26.44 11.97
C SER A 103 -3.98 25.72 11.16
N ALA A 104 -4.66 26.43 10.24
CA ALA A 104 -5.66 25.84 9.37
C ALA A 104 -5.07 24.75 8.46
N GLN A 105 -3.89 24.98 7.85
CA GLN A 105 -3.20 23.95 7.06
C GLN A 105 -2.81 22.74 7.92
N ARG A 106 -2.37 22.97 9.16
CA ARG A 106 -2.00 21.89 10.08
C ARG A 106 -3.18 21.08 10.59
N THR A 107 -4.37 21.69 10.78
CA THR A 107 -5.51 21.00 11.43
C THR A 107 -6.65 20.61 10.50
N ALA A 108 -6.78 21.21 9.30
CA ALA A 108 -7.88 20.92 8.37
C ALA A 108 -7.51 19.96 7.24
N GLY A 109 -6.22 19.89 6.88
CA GLY A 109 -5.75 18.95 5.87
C GLY A 109 -5.88 19.47 4.46
N THR A 110 -5.43 18.68 3.50
CA THR A 110 -5.54 19.00 2.07
C THR A 110 -6.64 18.15 1.46
N SER A 111 -7.44 18.70 0.54
CA SER A 111 -8.40 17.88 -0.18
C SER A 111 -7.72 16.71 -0.90
N SER A 112 -8.27 15.50 -0.76
CA SER A 112 -7.84 14.33 -1.55
C SER A 112 -8.37 14.33 -2.99
N GLY A 113 -9.23 15.28 -3.34
CA GLY A 113 -9.90 15.34 -4.64
C GLY A 113 -11.08 14.37 -4.79
N GLY A 114 -11.46 13.65 -3.73
CA GLY A 114 -12.61 12.75 -3.71
C GLY A 114 -12.94 12.31 -2.28
N ASP A 115 -13.67 11.19 -2.17
CA ASP A 115 -14.14 10.64 -0.89
C ASP A 115 -13.55 9.26 -0.62
N GLY A 116 -13.25 8.99 0.65
CA GLY A 116 -12.69 7.73 1.09
C GLY A 116 -11.28 7.41 0.58
N PRO A 117 -10.25 8.25 0.81
CA PRO A 117 -8.87 8.01 0.34
C PRO A 117 -8.21 6.81 1.03
N VAL A 118 -8.05 5.67 0.35
CA VAL A 118 -7.55 4.42 0.96
C VAL A 118 -6.07 4.16 0.72
N SER A 119 -5.48 4.85 -0.24
CA SER A 119 -4.11 4.62 -0.69
C SER A 119 -3.52 5.89 -1.28
N CYS A 120 -2.21 6.04 -1.09
CA CYS A 120 -1.43 7.06 -1.75
C CYS A 120 -0.04 6.55 -2.09
N LEU A 121 0.63 7.23 -3.03
CA LEU A 121 2.04 6.98 -3.26
C LEU A 121 2.74 8.23 -3.79
N ILE A 122 3.96 8.46 -3.31
CA ILE A 122 4.81 9.54 -3.82
C ILE A 122 5.50 9.09 -5.10
N GLY A 123 5.47 9.96 -6.10
CA GLY A 123 6.16 9.74 -7.35
C GLY A 123 7.68 9.75 -7.24
N HIS A 124 8.31 8.90 -8.05
CA HIS A 124 9.75 8.85 -8.29
C HIS A 124 10.07 9.00 -9.78
N GLY A 125 11.34 9.27 -10.09
CA GLY A 125 11.80 9.45 -11.47
C GLY A 125 10.99 10.54 -12.20
N PRO A 126 10.38 10.26 -13.36
CA PRO A 126 9.56 11.22 -14.11
C PRO A 126 8.34 11.78 -13.36
N SER A 127 7.94 11.14 -12.27
CA SER A 127 6.78 11.52 -11.43
C SER A 127 7.18 12.22 -10.13
N LYS A 128 8.47 12.47 -9.91
CA LYS A 128 9.01 13.08 -8.68
C LYS A 128 8.30 14.39 -8.35
N GLY A 129 7.93 14.56 -7.09
CA GLY A 129 7.24 15.76 -6.59
C GLY A 129 5.72 15.71 -6.74
N LEU A 130 5.17 14.60 -7.23
CA LEU A 130 3.72 14.35 -7.25
C LEU A 130 3.33 13.38 -6.15
N LEU A 131 2.13 13.55 -5.63
CA LEU A 131 1.44 12.59 -4.78
C LEU A 131 0.20 12.09 -5.54
N PHE A 132 0.08 10.77 -5.64
CA PHE A 132 -1.10 10.11 -6.21
C PHE A 132 -1.96 9.56 -5.09
N VAL A 133 -3.27 9.54 -5.31
CA VAL A 133 -4.27 9.17 -4.28
C VAL A 133 -5.37 8.36 -4.94
N ALA A 134 -5.80 7.27 -4.30
CA ALA A 134 -7.01 6.53 -4.67
C ALA A 134 -8.11 6.79 -3.63
N ASN A 135 -9.24 7.28 -4.11
CA ASN A 135 -10.43 7.63 -3.33
C ASN A 135 -11.50 6.56 -3.56
N TYR A 136 -11.60 5.61 -2.62
CA TYR A 136 -12.45 4.42 -2.70
C TYR A 136 -13.92 4.78 -2.87
N ASN A 137 -14.52 5.50 -1.92
CA ASN A 137 -15.97 5.77 -1.91
C ASN A 137 -16.44 6.62 -3.10
N SER A 138 -15.55 7.44 -3.67
CA SER A 138 -15.89 8.24 -4.85
C SER A 138 -15.54 7.56 -6.18
N GLY A 139 -14.81 6.43 -6.17
CA GLY A 139 -14.33 5.81 -7.40
C GLY A 139 -13.42 6.72 -8.23
N SER A 140 -12.50 7.45 -7.58
CA SER A 140 -11.65 8.44 -8.24
C SER A 140 -10.17 8.32 -7.85
N ALA A 141 -9.30 8.89 -8.67
CA ALA A 141 -7.90 9.11 -8.31
C ALA A 141 -7.52 10.59 -8.49
N ALA A 142 -6.63 11.09 -7.64
CA ALA A 142 -6.18 12.48 -7.68
C ALA A 142 -4.66 12.61 -7.77
N VAL A 143 -4.23 13.74 -8.30
CA VAL A 143 -2.81 14.15 -8.40
C VAL A 143 -2.63 15.46 -7.67
N LEU A 144 -1.76 15.47 -6.67
CA LEU A 144 -1.34 16.65 -5.92
C LEU A 144 0.15 16.90 -6.16
N SER A 145 0.61 18.14 -5.95
CA SER A 145 2.04 18.43 -5.91
C SER A 145 2.53 18.60 -4.48
N ILE A 146 3.76 18.15 -4.28
CA ILE A 146 4.49 18.24 -3.04
C ILE A 146 5.42 19.45 -3.12
N ASN A 147 5.35 20.34 -2.14
CA ASN A 147 6.32 21.42 -1.98
C ASN A 147 7.66 20.82 -1.51
N ASP A 148 8.71 21.03 -2.28
CA ASP A 148 10.05 20.48 -2.02
C ASP A 148 10.77 21.14 -0.83
N VAL A 149 10.37 22.35 -0.45
CA VAL A 149 10.96 23.09 0.68
C VAL A 149 10.34 22.67 2.01
N ASP A 150 9.01 22.72 2.12
CA ASP A 150 8.31 22.54 3.40
C ASP A 150 7.46 21.27 3.50
N GLY A 151 7.34 20.52 2.42
CA GLY A 151 6.55 19.29 2.35
C GLY A 151 5.05 19.50 2.52
N THR A 152 4.54 20.69 2.23
CA THR A 152 3.09 20.90 2.12
C THR A 152 2.56 20.41 0.78
N LEU A 153 1.26 20.08 0.73
CA LEU A 153 0.59 19.65 -0.48
C LEU A 153 -0.16 20.82 -1.13
N SER A 154 -0.23 20.83 -2.46
CA SER A 154 -1.16 21.68 -3.21
C SER A 154 -2.59 21.14 -3.13
N GLU A 155 -3.58 21.97 -3.44
CA GLU A 155 -4.90 21.45 -3.84
C GLU A 155 -4.76 20.43 -5.00
N PRO A 156 -5.72 19.50 -5.17
CA PRO A 156 -5.73 18.55 -6.28
C PRO A 156 -5.59 19.28 -7.62
N LYS A 157 -4.51 18.97 -8.35
CA LYS A 157 -4.26 19.52 -9.68
C LYS A 157 -5.14 18.86 -10.73
N GLN A 158 -5.44 17.59 -10.53
CA GLN A 158 -6.22 16.76 -11.45
C GLN A 158 -6.93 15.67 -10.67
N VAL A 159 -8.18 15.43 -11.04
CA VAL A 159 -9.02 14.35 -10.50
C VAL A 159 -9.54 13.53 -11.68
N PHE A 160 -9.31 12.23 -11.64
CA PHE A 160 -9.82 11.25 -12.59
C PHE A 160 -11.01 10.55 -11.95
N GLN A 161 -12.21 10.84 -12.45
CA GLN A 161 -13.42 10.13 -12.04
C GLN A 161 -13.58 8.87 -12.89
N PHE A 162 -13.71 7.72 -12.23
CA PHE A 162 -13.94 6.45 -12.90
C PHE A 162 -15.41 6.05 -12.78
N THR A 163 -15.81 5.17 -13.70
CA THR A 163 -17.15 4.57 -13.75
C THR A 163 -17.01 3.13 -14.22
N ARG A 164 -17.99 2.29 -13.90
CA ARG A 164 -18.01 0.92 -14.42
C ARG A 164 -18.06 0.92 -15.97
N PRO A 165 -17.48 -0.08 -16.65
CA PRO A 165 -17.40 -0.09 -18.11
C PRO A 165 -18.79 -0.10 -18.74
N ALA A 166 -19.00 0.72 -19.79
CA ALA A 166 -20.31 0.87 -20.43
C ALA A 166 -20.87 -0.43 -21.04
N GLY A 167 -20.02 -1.41 -21.33
CA GLY A 167 -20.40 -2.74 -21.82
C GLY A 167 -20.69 -3.78 -20.73
N GLN A 168 -20.52 -3.43 -19.45
CA GLN A 168 -20.81 -4.30 -18.31
C GLN A 168 -22.11 -3.87 -17.60
N PRO A 169 -22.72 -4.75 -16.80
CA PRO A 169 -23.82 -4.36 -15.91
C PRO A 169 -23.43 -3.17 -15.01
N LYS A 170 -24.41 -2.30 -14.75
CA LYS A 170 -24.24 -1.14 -13.85
C LYS A 170 -23.86 -1.51 -12.42
N VAL A 171 -24.15 -2.74 -12.01
CA VAL A 171 -23.79 -3.32 -10.72
C VAL A 171 -23.08 -4.63 -11.01
N GLY A 172 -21.91 -4.83 -10.40
CA GLY A 172 -21.13 -6.04 -10.53
C GLY A 172 -21.76 -7.24 -9.82
N PRO A 173 -21.22 -8.45 -10.03
CA PRO A 173 -21.76 -9.67 -9.43
C PRO A 173 -21.76 -9.66 -7.90
N VAL A 174 -20.81 -8.95 -7.27
CA VAL A 174 -20.76 -8.77 -5.81
C VAL A 174 -21.40 -7.43 -5.47
N ALA A 175 -22.72 -7.38 -5.54
CA ALA A 175 -23.49 -6.13 -5.64
C ALA A 175 -23.23 -5.11 -4.51
N ASP A 176 -23.00 -5.55 -3.28
CA ASP A 176 -22.69 -4.69 -2.12
C ASP A 176 -21.26 -4.11 -2.13
N ARG A 177 -20.40 -4.63 -3.01
CA ARG A 177 -19.00 -4.22 -3.16
C ARG A 177 -18.69 -3.67 -4.55
N GLN A 178 -19.64 -3.72 -5.48
CA GLN A 178 -19.43 -3.42 -6.90
C GLN A 178 -20.63 -2.70 -7.54
N ASP A 179 -21.41 -1.95 -6.77
CA ASP A 179 -22.51 -1.12 -7.28
C ASP A 179 -22.04 0.14 -8.05
N HIS A 180 -20.77 0.53 -7.88
CA HIS A 180 -20.09 1.56 -8.67
C HIS A 180 -18.57 1.32 -8.70
N SER A 181 -17.80 2.30 -9.15
CA SER A 181 -16.34 2.29 -9.13
C SER A 181 -15.82 2.50 -7.71
N TYR A 182 -14.82 1.71 -7.30
CA TYR A 182 -14.16 1.79 -6.01
C TYR A 182 -12.64 1.75 -6.19
N ALA A 183 -12.02 2.91 -6.42
CA ALA A 183 -10.57 3.04 -6.59
C ALA A 183 -9.85 2.70 -5.26
N HIS A 184 -9.14 1.57 -5.22
CA HIS A 184 -8.58 1.03 -3.99
C HIS A 184 -7.08 1.29 -3.82
N GLN A 185 -6.28 1.30 -4.89
CA GLN A 185 -4.85 1.54 -4.76
C GLN A 185 -4.32 2.34 -5.94
N VAL A 186 -3.45 3.31 -5.65
CA VAL A 186 -2.51 3.85 -6.64
C VAL A 186 -1.16 3.14 -6.47
N SER A 187 -0.60 2.64 -7.56
CA SER A 187 0.71 1.98 -7.56
C SER A 187 1.54 2.47 -8.75
N ILE A 188 2.82 2.74 -8.54
CA ILE A 188 3.68 3.38 -9.54
C ILE A 188 4.65 2.34 -10.09
N SER A 189 4.72 2.22 -11.41
CA SER A 189 5.70 1.37 -12.09
C SER A 189 7.14 1.68 -11.64
N PRO A 190 8.06 0.71 -11.69
CA PRO A 190 9.47 0.94 -11.42
C PRO A 190 10.08 2.08 -12.26
N SER A 191 9.60 2.29 -13.49
CA SER A 191 10.07 3.39 -14.35
C SER A 191 9.61 4.79 -13.91
N GLY A 192 8.60 4.89 -13.05
CA GLY A 192 7.98 6.14 -12.64
C GLY A 192 7.17 6.82 -13.77
N ARG A 193 6.95 6.15 -14.90
CA ARG A 193 6.19 6.69 -16.05
C ARG A 193 4.72 6.32 -16.06
N TRP A 194 4.34 5.31 -15.28
CA TRP A 194 2.99 4.78 -15.21
C TRP A 194 2.51 4.70 -13.77
N VAL A 195 1.27 5.14 -13.55
CA VAL A 195 0.51 4.91 -12.33
C VAL A 195 -0.67 4.02 -12.67
N TYR A 196 -0.83 2.95 -11.90
CA TYR A 196 -1.91 1.99 -12.02
C TYR A 196 -2.88 2.20 -10.87
N VAL A 197 -4.17 2.34 -11.19
CA VAL A 197 -5.24 2.48 -10.20
C VAL A 197 -6.07 1.21 -10.18
N CYS A 198 -6.00 0.43 -9.10
CA CYS A 198 -6.84 -0.75 -8.94
C CYS A 198 -8.26 -0.30 -8.58
N ASP A 199 -9.26 -0.64 -9.39
CA ASP A 199 -10.67 -0.33 -9.16
C ASP A 199 -11.44 -1.62 -8.84
N LEU A 200 -11.64 -1.85 -7.54
CA LEU A 200 -12.35 -3.00 -6.99
C LEU A 200 -13.78 -3.09 -7.56
N GLY A 201 -14.42 -1.93 -7.66
CA GLY A 201 -15.80 -1.80 -8.04
C GLY A 201 -16.04 -2.05 -9.53
N ALA A 202 -15.07 -1.76 -10.39
CA ALA A 202 -15.18 -1.89 -11.84
C ALA A 202 -14.54 -3.15 -12.43
N ASP A 203 -13.83 -3.96 -11.63
CA ASP A 203 -12.99 -5.07 -12.13
C ASP A 203 -11.95 -4.59 -13.18
N GLN A 204 -11.34 -3.42 -12.92
CA GLN A 204 -10.37 -2.81 -13.83
C GLN A 204 -9.10 -2.32 -13.09
N ILE A 205 -8.00 -2.25 -13.85
CA ILE A 205 -6.81 -1.48 -13.47
C ILE A 205 -6.68 -0.31 -14.44
N HIS A 206 -6.87 0.92 -13.98
CA HIS A 206 -6.75 2.13 -14.80
C HIS A 206 -5.28 2.54 -14.97
N HIS A 207 -4.91 3.02 -16.15
CA HIS A 207 -3.54 3.37 -16.50
C HIS A 207 -3.41 4.88 -16.71
N LEU A 208 -2.64 5.52 -15.84
CA LEU A 208 -2.26 6.93 -15.96
C LEU A 208 -0.81 7.02 -16.43
N ARG A 209 -0.59 7.70 -17.55
CA ARG A 209 0.74 7.95 -18.12
C ARG A 209 1.29 9.28 -17.64
N ILE A 210 2.58 9.31 -17.35
CA ILE A 210 3.31 10.51 -16.99
C ILE A 210 4.24 10.88 -18.13
N HIS A 211 3.96 12.03 -18.76
CA HIS A 211 4.69 12.51 -19.93
C HIS A 211 4.80 14.04 -19.88
N GLN A 212 6.02 14.55 -19.99
CA GLN A 212 6.30 16.00 -19.98
C GLN A 212 5.68 16.75 -18.78
N GLY A 213 5.68 16.13 -17.61
CA GLY A 213 5.10 16.70 -16.38
C GLY A 213 3.57 16.69 -16.32
N GLN A 214 2.89 16.08 -17.29
CA GLN A 214 1.45 15.88 -17.31
C GLN A 214 1.09 14.43 -16.97
N VAL A 215 -0.10 14.25 -16.38
CA VAL A 215 -0.68 12.94 -16.08
C VAL A 215 -1.91 12.75 -16.94
N GLU A 216 -1.94 11.68 -17.73
CA GLU A 216 -2.99 11.42 -18.71
C GLU A 216 -3.60 10.04 -18.48
N PHE A 217 -4.93 9.95 -18.45
CA PHE A 217 -5.61 8.66 -18.49
C PHE A 217 -5.51 8.07 -19.90
N THR A 218 -5.01 6.84 -20.00
CA THR A 218 -4.75 6.19 -21.30
C THR A 218 -5.62 4.97 -21.56
N GLY A 219 -6.27 4.43 -20.54
CA GLY A 219 -7.14 3.27 -20.65
C GLY A 219 -7.16 2.43 -19.38
N SER A 220 -7.69 1.22 -19.50
CA SER A 220 -7.77 0.25 -18.41
C SER A 220 -7.41 -1.15 -18.91
N THR A 221 -6.89 -1.98 -18.00
CA THR A 221 -6.87 -3.44 -18.17
C THR A 221 -8.07 -4.04 -17.45
N ASP A 222 -8.89 -4.80 -18.17
CA ASP A 222 -9.95 -5.60 -17.55
C ASP A 222 -9.35 -6.80 -16.83
N VAL A 223 -9.82 -7.04 -15.60
CA VAL A 223 -9.54 -8.30 -14.89
C VAL A 223 -10.80 -9.16 -14.86
N LYS A 224 -10.70 -10.34 -14.24
CA LYS A 224 -11.84 -11.26 -14.14
C LYS A 224 -13.01 -10.55 -13.44
N VAL A 225 -14.19 -10.63 -14.05
CA VAL A 225 -15.43 -10.09 -13.50
C VAL A 225 -15.71 -10.69 -12.11
N GLY A 226 -16.02 -9.82 -11.14
CA GLY A 226 -16.23 -10.17 -9.74
C GLY A 226 -14.96 -10.44 -8.94
N SER A 227 -13.77 -10.18 -9.48
CA SER A 227 -12.51 -10.40 -8.75
C SER A 227 -12.21 -9.26 -7.77
N GLY A 228 -12.55 -8.02 -8.12
CA GLY A 228 -12.31 -6.84 -7.29
C GLY A 228 -10.82 -6.57 -7.07
N PRO A 229 -10.09 -6.03 -8.07
CA PRO A 229 -8.66 -5.73 -7.95
C PRO A 229 -8.41 -4.78 -6.77
N ARG A 230 -7.54 -5.18 -5.84
CA ARG A 230 -7.29 -4.44 -4.60
C ARG A 230 -5.95 -3.74 -4.66
N HIS A 231 -4.87 -4.50 -4.52
CA HIS A 231 -3.50 -4.00 -4.47
C HIS A 231 -2.65 -4.71 -5.53
N VAL A 232 -1.73 -3.97 -6.15
CA VAL A 232 -0.74 -4.45 -7.10
C VAL A 232 0.67 -4.07 -6.66
N THR A 233 1.59 -5.02 -6.70
CA THR A 233 3.01 -4.83 -6.46
C THR A 233 3.81 -5.10 -7.74
N PHE A 234 4.98 -4.47 -7.87
CA PHE A 234 5.85 -4.60 -9.03
C PHE A 234 7.18 -5.23 -8.65
N TYR A 235 7.74 -5.99 -9.59
CA TYR A 235 9.11 -6.48 -9.53
C TYR A 235 9.78 -6.24 -10.88
N ARG A 236 10.97 -5.64 -10.86
CA ARG A 236 11.80 -5.48 -12.05
C ARG A 236 12.99 -6.43 -11.94
N ASP A 237 13.09 -7.37 -12.86
CA ASP A 237 14.18 -8.33 -12.86
C ASP A 237 15.50 -7.73 -13.37
N THR A 238 16.57 -8.49 -13.24
CA THR A 238 17.92 -8.09 -13.64
C THR A 238 18.08 -7.91 -15.16
N SER A 239 17.16 -8.45 -15.97
CA SER A 239 17.12 -8.20 -17.42
C SER A 239 16.42 -6.88 -17.77
N GLY A 240 15.80 -6.23 -16.79
CA GLY A 240 15.02 -5.02 -16.95
C GLY A 240 13.58 -5.27 -17.37
N LYS A 241 13.07 -6.50 -17.29
CA LYS A 241 11.65 -6.80 -17.50
C LYS A 241 10.88 -6.52 -16.22
N THR A 242 9.74 -5.84 -16.35
CA THR A 242 8.86 -5.52 -15.23
C THR A 242 7.71 -6.54 -15.19
N TRP A 243 7.42 -7.01 -13.98
CA TRP A 243 6.32 -7.90 -13.64
C TRP A 243 5.40 -7.21 -12.63
N ALA A 244 4.11 -7.52 -12.68
CA ALA A 244 3.12 -7.03 -11.72
C ALA A 244 2.33 -8.19 -11.12
N TYR A 245 2.02 -8.11 -9.83
CA TYR A 245 1.24 -9.11 -9.11
C TYR A 245 0.08 -8.41 -8.41
N LEU A 246 -1.13 -8.81 -8.78
CA LEU A 246 -2.38 -8.23 -8.30
C LEU A 246 -3.04 -9.17 -7.31
N ALA A 247 -3.34 -8.70 -6.11
CA ALA A 247 -4.30 -9.34 -5.22
C ALA A 247 -5.72 -8.82 -5.51
N SER A 248 -6.62 -9.73 -5.85
CA SER A 248 -8.04 -9.48 -6.06
C SER A 248 -8.81 -9.82 -4.78
N GLU A 249 -9.52 -8.84 -4.22
CA GLU A 249 -10.12 -8.92 -2.89
C GLU A 249 -11.22 -9.97 -2.83
N LEU A 250 -12.16 -9.92 -3.79
CA LEU A 250 -13.47 -10.54 -3.67
C LEU A 250 -13.47 -12.02 -3.99
N ASP A 251 -12.74 -12.41 -5.04
CA ASP A 251 -12.58 -13.81 -5.44
C ASP A 251 -11.31 -14.47 -4.89
N ASN A 252 -10.56 -13.74 -4.06
CA ASN A 252 -9.37 -14.17 -3.34
C ASN A 252 -8.27 -14.78 -4.26
N THR A 253 -8.10 -14.21 -5.45
CA THR A 253 -7.06 -14.63 -6.40
C THR A 253 -5.87 -13.69 -6.45
N VAL A 254 -4.75 -14.23 -6.95
CA VAL A 254 -3.55 -13.48 -7.33
C VAL A 254 -3.32 -13.65 -8.83
N SER A 255 -3.29 -12.53 -9.55
CA SER A 255 -3.00 -12.50 -10.99
C SER A 255 -1.58 -12.00 -11.22
N ALA A 256 -0.88 -12.60 -12.20
CA ALA A 256 0.48 -12.21 -12.58
C ALA A 256 0.48 -11.63 -13.99
N PHE A 257 1.19 -10.51 -14.17
CA PHE A 257 1.27 -9.79 -15.44
C PHE A 257 2.72 -9.52 -15.82
N SER A 258 2.99 -9.50 -17.12
CA SER A 258 4.14 -8.79 -17.66
C SER A 258 3.72 -7.36 -18.01
N VAL A 259 4.62 -6.40 -17.77
CA VAL A 259 4.34 -4.98 -17.96
C VAL A 259 5.11 -4.47 -19.17
N ASP A 260 4.40 -3.98 -20.17
CA ASP A 260 5.00 -3.21 -21.25
C ASP A 260 5.19 -1.76 -20.77
N GLU A 261 6.40 -1.43 -20.33
CA GLU A 261 6.78 -0.10 -19.84
C GLU A 261 6.74 1.01 -20.92
N HIS A 262 6.61 0.65 -22.20
CA HIS A 262 6.43 1.60 -23.29
C HIS A 262 4.97 2.02 -23.44
N SER A 263 4.04 1.06 -23.43
CA SER A 263 2.60 1.31 -23.63
C SER A 263 1.78 1.36 -22.33
N GLY A 264 2.34 0.92 -21.21
CA GLY A 264 1.64 0.76 -19.93
C GLY A 264 0.75 -0.49 -19.88
N ARG A 265 0.76 -1.35 -20.91
CA ARG A 265 -0.12 -2.51 -20.98
C ARG A 265 0.29 -3.57 -19.94
N LEU A 266 -0.70 -4.10 -19.24
CA LEU A 266 -0.57 -5.28 -18.40
C LEU A 266 -1.04 -6.51 -19.17
N GLU A 267 -0.15 -7.47 -19.39
CA GLU A 267 -0.47 -8.72 -20.08
C GLU A 267 -0.50 -9.87 -19.09
N LEU A 268 -1.67 -10.49 -18.90
CA LEU A 268 -1.84 -11.63 -18.02
C LEU A 268 -1.00 -12.80 -18.53
N ILE A 269 -0.11 -13.34 -17.69
CA ILE A 269 0.86 -14.36 -18.11
C ILE A 269 0.46 -15.78 -17.73
N ALA A 270 -0.50 -15.92 -16.81
CA ALA A 270 -1.03 -17.22 -16.37
C ALA A 270 -2.44 -17.08 -15.79
N LYS A 271 -3.10 -18.22 -15.57
CA LYS A 271 -4.37 -18.23 -14.85
C LYS A 271 -4.16 -17.73 -13.42
N PRO A 272 -5.06 -16.88 -12.88
CA PRO A 272 -4.99 -16.45 -11.50
C PRO A 272 -4.98 -17.65 -10.54
N VAL A 273 -4.21 -17.54 -9.46
CA VAL A 273 -4.06 -18.58 -8.43
C VAL A 273 -4.79 -18.16 -7.16
N LEU A 274 -5.37 -19.11 -6.42
CA LEU A 274 -6.04 -18.81 -5.16
C LEU A 274 -5.04 -18.52 -4.04
N ALA A 275 -5.31 -17.49 -3.23
CA ALA A 275 -4.55 -17.22 -2.01
C ALA A 275 -5.09 -18.00 -0.80
N SER A 276 -6.37 -18.36 -0.80
CA SER A 276 -6.97 -19.12 0.30
C SER A 276 -6.80 -20.64 0.14
N PRO A 277 -6.92 -21.40 1.25
CA PRO A 277 -7.05 -22.85 1.22
C PRO A 277 -8.18 -23.33 0.29
N PRO A 278 -8.00 -24.47 -0.42
CA PRO A 278 -9.06 -25.07 -1.21
C PRO A 278 -10.32 -25.36 -0.40
N GLY A 279 -11.49 -25.27 -1.06
CA GLY A 279 -12.77 -25.64 -0.46
C GLY A 279 -13.41 -24.59 0.45
N VAL A 280 -12.83 -23.39 0.55
CA VAL A 280 -13.48 -22.27 1.24
C VAL A 280 -14.47 -21.55 0.29
N PRO A 281 -15.69 -21.20 0.74
CA PRO A 281 -16.57 -20.33 -0.05
C PRO A 281 -15.94 -18.95 -0.25
N LEU A 282 -16.00 -18.44 -1.48
CA LEU A 282 -15.48 -17.13 -1.90
C LEU A 282 -16.59 -16.34 -2.58
N SER A 283 -16.49 -15.02 -2.60
CA SER A 283 -17.44 -14.17 -3.32
C SER A 283 -17.26 -14.34 -4.83
N GLY A 284 -18.31 -14.08 -5.60
CA GLY A 284 -18.23 -14.13 -7.06
C GLY A 284 -19.60 -14.12 -7.72
N GLU A 285 -19.60 -14.27 -9.04
CA GLU A 285 -20.84 -14.31 -9.84
C GLU A 285 -21.75 -15.46 -9.41
N GLY A 286 -22.98 -15.12 -9.01
CA GLY A 286 -23.97 -16.08 -8.51
C GLY A 286 -23.67 -16.64 -7.12
N ILE A 287 -22.67 -16.10 -6.40
CA ILE A 287 -22.28 -16.54 -5.06
C ILE A 287 -22.49 -15.38 -4.07
N LEU A 288 -23.04 -15.70 -2.89
CA LEU A 288 -23.22 -14.70 -1.84
C LEU A 288 -21.86 -14.11 -1.40
N PRO A 289 -21.79 -12.80 -1.12
CA PRO A 289 -20.58 -12.18 -0.59
C PRO A 289 -20.09 -12.90 0.67
N THR A 290 -18.78 -13.12 0.73
CA THR A 290 -18.10 -13.69 1.88
C THR A 290 -17.11 -12.66 2.44
N ASN A 291 -16.76 -12.80 3.72
CA ASN A 291 -15.70 -12.01 4.33
C ASN A 291 -14.29 -12.55 4.03
N ARG A 292 -14.17 -13.62 3.22
CA ARG A 292 -12.88 -14.23 2.84
C ARG A 292 -12.23 -13.44 1.73
N THR A 293 -11.26 -12.61 2.10
CA THR A 293 -10.75 -11.58 1.19
C THR A 293 -9.23 -11.49 1.28
N THR A 294 -8.57 -11.27 0.13
CA THR A 294 -7.17 -10.84 0.17
C THR A 294 -7.10 -9.41 0.71
N ALA A 295 -5.92 -8.99 1.16
CA ALA A 295 -5.66 -7.60 1.48
C ALA A 295 -4.35 -7.10 0.86
N GLU A 296 -3.24 -7.21 1.58
CA GLU A 296 -1.96 -6.66 1.14
C GLU A 296 -1.19 -7.64 0.26
N ILE A 297 -0.36 -7.12 -0.65
CA ILE A 297 0.54 -7.93 -1.48
C ILE A 297 1.90 -7.26 -1.63
N ALA A 298 2.98 -8.00 -1.41
CA ALA A 298 4.34 -7.51 -1.59
C ALA A 298 5.25 -8.57 -2.19
N ALA A 299 6.11 -8.14 -3.12
CA ALA A 299 7.19 -8.95 -3.66
C ALA A 299 8.51 -8.58 -2.96
N VAL A 300 9.37 -9.57 -2.71
CA VAL A 300 10.72 -9.30 -2.17
C VAL A 300 11.62 -8.68 -3.24
N PRO A 301 12.66 -7.91 -2.88
CA PRO A 301 13.55 -7.26 -3.85
C PRO A 301 14.27 -8.23 -4.79
N THR A 302 14.57 -9.46 -4.34
CA THR A 302 15.17 -10.48 -5.21
C THR A 302 14.18 -11.00 -6.26
N GLY A 303 12.87 -10.82 -6.02
CA GLY A 303 11.77 -11.24 -6.87
C GLY A 303 11.33 -12.68 -6.70
N ASP A 304 12.00 -13.48 -5.89
CA ASP A 304 11.75 -14.93 -5.86
C ASP A 304 10.45 -15.31 -5.14
N TYR A 305 9.91 -14.40 -4.31
CA TYR A 305 8.74 -14.64 -3.46
C TYR A 305 7.76 -13.47 -3.47
N VAL A 306 6.47 -13.81 -3.42
CA VAL A 306 5.35 -12.86 -3.28
C VAL A 306 4.48 -13.31 -2.09
N TYR A 307 4.15 -12.36 -1.23
CA TYR A 307 3.37 -12.57 -0.01
C TYR A 307 2.01 -11.90 -0.16
N VAL A 308 0.95 -12.54 0.35
CA VAL A 308 -0.42 -11.99 0.31
C VAL A 308 -1.10 -12.20 1.65
N SER A 309 -1.64 -11.15 2.27
CA SER A 309 -2.43 -11.31 3.49
C SER A 309 -3.89 -11.66 3.17
N ASN A 310 -4.49 -12.52 4.00
CA ASN A 310 -5.85 -13.04 3.83
C ASN A 310 -6.64 -12.84 5.12
N ARG A 311 -7.88 -12.39 4.98
CA ARG A 311 -8.80 -12.02 6.06
C ARG A 311 -10.05 -12.90 6.05
N GLY A 312 -10.67 -13.05 7.22
CA GLY A 312 -11.98 -13.70 7.36
C GLY A 312 -11.93 -15.22 7.26
N ASP A 313 -10.77 -15.84 7.46
CA ASP A 313 -10.69 -17.30 7.53
C ASP A 313 -11.42 -17.82 8.77
N THR A 314 -12.08 -18.97 8.63
CA THR A 314 -12.85 -19.62 9.69
C THR A 314 -11.98 -20.21 10.81
N ARG A 315 -10.70 -20.47 10.54
CA ARG A 315 -9.74 -20.98 11.53
C ARG A 315 -8.87 -19.85 12.04
N GLN A 316 -8.03 -19.30 11.16
CA GLN A 316 -7.13 -18.18 11.45
C GLN A 316 -6.74 -17.50 10.15
N ASP A 317 -6.65 -16.17 10.19
CA ASP A 317 -6.17 -15.37 9.08
C ASP A 317 -4.66 -15.59 8.86
N HIS A 318 -4.25 -15.60 7.59
CA HIS A 318 -2.94 -16.08 7.17
C HIS A 318 -2.25 -15.18 6.15
N ILE A 319 -0.92 -15.31 6.08
CA ILE A 319 -0.10 -14.84 4.97
C ILE A 319 0.14 -16.03 4.04
N THR A 320 -0.21 -15.86 2.77
CA THR A 320 0.05 -16.82 1.71
C THR A 320 1.37 -16.51 1.05
N ILE A 321 2.21 -17.53 0.87
CA ILE A 321 3.52 -17.42 0.26
C ILE A 321 3.48 -18.07 -1.11
N PHE A 322 3.86 -17.31 -2.14
CA PHE A 322 4.05 -17.80 -3.49
C PHE A 322 5.51 -17.71 -3.88
N LYS A 323 6.02 -18.72 -4.58
CA LYS A 323 7.31 -18.69 -5.27
C LYS A 323 7.10 -18.24 -6.70
N ARG A 324 7.87 -17.25 -7.15
CA ARG A 324 7.87 -16.77 -8.52
C ARG A 324 8.78 -17.64 -9.39
N ASN A 325 8.31 -18.01 -10.57
CA ASN A 325 9.17 -18.57 -11.61
C ASN A 325 10.07 -17.46 -12.18
N PRO A 326 11.42 -17.60 -12.12
CA PRO A 326 12.33 -16.52 -12.52
C PRO A 326 12.21 -16.14 -14.00
N THR A 327 11.82 -17.09 -14.85
CA THR A 327 11.74 -16.93 -16.31
C THR A 327 10.35 -16.47 -16.76
N THR A 328 9.30 -17.16 -16.30
CA THR A 328 7.94 -16.90 -16.78
C THR A 328 7.20 -15.87 -15.94
N GLY A 329 7.65 -15.59 -14.71
CA GLY A 329 6.97 -14.72 -13.76
C GLY A 329 5.76 -15.34 -13.06
N GLU A 330 5.38 -16.57 -13.40
CA GLU A 330 4.24 -17.28 -12.80
C GLU A 330 4.42 -17.54 -11.31
N LEU A 331 3.31 -17.62 -10.58
CA LEU A 331 3.30 -17.89 -9.14
C LEU A 331 2.92 -19.34 -8.85
N THR A 332 3.71 -20.00 -7.99
CA THR A 332 3.39 -21.31 -7.42
C THR A 332 3.20 -21.18 -5.93
N PHE A 333 2.05 -21.64 -5.41
CA PHE A 333 1.79 -21.68 -3.98
C PHE A 333 2.89 -22.45 -3.22
N GLN A 334 3.27 -21.97 -2.05
CA GLN A 334 4.23 -22.62 -1.15
C GLN A 334 3.59 -22.99 0.18
N GLU A 335 3.05 -21.99 0.89
CA GLU A 335 2.63 -22.16 2.27
C GLU A 335 1.56 -21.14 2.67
N TRP A 336 0.69 -21.53 3.60
CA TRP A 336 -0.13 -20.61 4.39
C TRP A 336 0.45 -20.53 5.81
N VAL A 337 0.89 -19.34 6.20
CA VAL A 337 1.43 -19.08 7.54
C VAL A 337 0.40 -18.30 8.35
N GLN A 338 0.07 -18.77 9.55
CA GLN A 338 -0.81 -18.03 10.45
C GLN A 338 -0.25 -16.63 10.71
N SER A 339 -1.05 -15.60 10.47
CA SER A 339 -0.59 -14.21 10.54
C SER A 339 -0.36 -13.74 11.99
N GLY A 340 -0.85 -14.49 12.99
CA GLY A 340 -0.70 -14.20 14.41
C GLY A 340 -1.78 -13.28 15.01
N GLY A 341 -2.85 -13.02 14.25
CA GLY A 341 -4.01 -12.23 14.67
C GLY A 341 -5.08 -12.21 13.56
N ARG A 342 -6.20 -11.53 13.82
CA ARG A 342 -7.33 -11.38 12.89
C ARG A 342 -7.31 -10.05 12.16
N MET A 343 -7.78 -10.07 10.92
CA MET A 343 -7.81 -8.98 9.96
C MET A 343 -6.42 -8.39 9.67
N PRO A 344 -5.47 -9.17 9.11
CA PRO A 344 -4.17 -8.68 8.67
C PRO A 344 -4.32 -7.79 7.42
N ARG A 345 -4.79 -6.55 7.61
CA ARG A 345 -5.11 -5.62 6.52
C ARG A 345 -3.86 -5.13 5.78
N HIS A 346 -2.73 -5.03 6.47
CA HIS A 346 -1.46 -4.57 5.91
C HIS A 346 -0.28 -5.32 6.53
N PHE A 347 0.75 -5.52 5.72
CA PHE A 347 2.07 -5.92 6.18
C PHE A 347 3.13 -5.21 5.35
N SER A 348 4.37 -5.19 5.82
CA SER A 348 5.51 -4.67 5.06
C SER A 348 6.74 -5.53 5.27
N LEU A 349 7.69 -5.41 4.34
CA LEU A 349 8.97 -6.10 4.36
C LEU A 349 10.06 -5.11 4.80
N SER A 350 11.07 -5.57 5.54
CA SER A 350 12.17 -4.71 5.97
C SER A 350 12.98 -4.12 4.82
N SER A 351 12.85 -4.67 3.60
CA SER A 351 13.41 -4.06 2.39
C SER A 351 12.84 -2.69 2.07
N ASP A 352 11.64 -2.35 2.55
CA ASP A 352 11.04 -1.03 2.34
C ASP A 352 11.84 0.08 3.07
N THR A 353 12.72 -0.30 4.00
CA THR A 353 13.70 0.63 4.60
C THR A 353 14.83 1.04 3.65
N GLY A 354 15.05 0.30 2.56
CA GLY A 354 16.24 0.44 1.70
C GLY A 354 17.55 -0.08 2.31
N ASN A 355 17.56 -0.45 3.59
CA ASN A 355 18.76 -0.90 4.32
C ASN A 355 18.82 -2.43 4.55
N ASP A 356 17.78 -3.16 4.14
CA ASP A 356 17.73 -4.62 4.20
C ASP A 356 17.29 -5.22 2.86
N GLU A 357 18.21 -5.28 1.91
CA GLU A 357 17.97 -5.82 0.55
C GLU A 357 17.47 -7.27 0.54
N GLN A 358 17.69 -8.02 1.62
CA GLN A 358 17.26 -9.42 1.75
C GLN A 358 15.86 -9.57 2.34
N ALA A 359 15.23 -8.48 2.80
CA ALA A 359 13.92 -8.49 3.43
C ALA A 359 13.83 -9.54 4.56
N ARG A 360 14.77 -9.51 5.51
CA ARG A 360 14.86 -10.52 6.59
C ARG A 360 13.69 -10.49 7.56
N TRP A 361 12.90 -9.41 7.57
CA TRP A 361 11.78 -9.23 8.48
C TRP A 361 10.50 -8.88 7.73
N LEU A 362 9.39 -9.41 8.22
CA LEU A 362 8.04 -9.06 7.79
C LEU A 362 7.23 -8.68 9.03
N VAL A 363 6.54 -7.54 8.98
CA VAL A 363 5.66 -7.10 10.08
C VAL A 363 4.23 -7.02 9.59
N VAL A 364 3.33 -7.71 10.30
CA VAL A 364 1.88 -7.70 10.04
C VAL A 364 1.17 -6.86 11.08
N GLY A 365 0.26 -6.00 10.63
CA GLY A 365 -0.67 -5.27 11.49
C GLY A 365 -2.08 -5.85 11.41
N HIS A 366 -2.68 -6.08 12.57
CA HIS A 366 -4.00 -6.70 12.70
C HIS A 366 -5.05 -5.72 13.21
N GLN A 367 -6.09 -5.52 12.40
CA GLN A 367 -7.13 -4.54 12.71
C GLN A 367 -8.01 -4.97 13.90
N THR A 368 -8.40 -6.25 13.95
CA THR A 368 -9.34 -6.74 14.97
C THR A 368 -8.66 -7.07 16.29
N ASP A 369 -7.51 -7.76 16.22
CA ASP A 369 -6.77 -8.18 17.42
C ASP A 369 -5.84 -7.08 17.95
N GLN A 370 -5.68 -5.99 17.20
CA GLN A 370 -4.97 -4.78 17.63
C GLN A 370 -3.53 -5.08 18.07
N ASN A 371 -2.84 -5.91 17.29
CA ASN A 371 -1.46 -6.30 17.51
C ASN A 371 -0.59 -6.08 16.25
N LEU A 372 0.71 -5.97 16.49
CA LEU A 372 1.77 -6.08 15.49
C LEU A 372 2.49 -7.40 15.72
N VAL A 373 2.70 -8.17 14.65
CA VAL A 373 3.44 -9.45 14.70
C VAL A 373 4.66 -9.35 13.79
N VAL A 374 5.84 -9.68 14.33
CA VAL A 374 7.10 -9.70 13.59
C VAL A 374 7.46 -11.14 13.24
N PHE A 375 7.74 -11.38 11.97
CA PHE A 375 8.24 -12.64 11.45
C PHE A 375 9.70 -12.46 10.98
N SER A 376 10.56 -13.42 11.30
CA SER A 376 11.78 -13.63 10.53
C SER A 376 11.42 -14.33 9.22
N ARG A 377 12.03 -13.87 8.13
CA ARG A 377 11.93 -14.48 6.81
C ARG A 377 13.20 -15.28 6.54
N ASP A 378 13.03 -16.54 6.18
CA ASP A 378 14.11 -17.32 5.57
C ASP A 378 14.35 -16.81 4.15
N VAL A 379 15.54 -16.27 3.90
CA VAL A 379 15.88 -15.63 2.63
C VAL A 379 15.97 -16.60 1.46
N VAL A 380 16.19 -17.89 1.74
CA VAL A 380 16.31 -18.97 0.76
C VAL A 380 14.96 -19.60 0.46
N THR A 381 14.20 -19.94 1.51
CA THR A 381 12.94 -20.68 1.37
C THR A 381 11.71 -19.79 1.27
N GLY A 382 11.83 -18.52 1.70
CA GLY A 382 10.73 -17.57 1.83
C GLY A 382 9.83 -17.81 3.05
N GLY A 383 10.08 -18.87 3.84
CA GLY A 383 9.28 -19.22 5.01
C GLY A 383 9.30 -18.13 6.09
N LEU A 384 8.25 -18.09 6.91
CA LEU A 384 8.05 -17.10 7.96
C LEU A 384 7.98 -17.76 9.33
N VAL A 385 8.76 -17.27 10.30
CA VAL A 385 8.70 -17.71 11.70
C VAL A 385 8.39 -16.52 12.58
N LYS A 386 7.32 -16.59 13.37
CA LYS A 386 6.97 -15.54 14.33
C LYS A 386 8.07 -15.43 15.39
N VAL A 387 8.65 -14.23 15.55
CA VAL A 387 9.71 -13.96 16.54
C VAL A 387 9.30 -12.94 17.60
N ASN A 388 8.32 -12.07 17.31
CA ASN A 388 7.89 -11.04 18.25
C ASN A 388 6.41 -10.67 18.06
N GLU A 389 5.84 -10.05 19.08
CA GLU A 389 4.47 -9.54 19.08
C GLU A 389 4.34 -8.35 20.02
N ARG A 390 3.61 -7.33 19.58
CA ARG A 390 3.15 -6.23 20.44
C ARG A 390 1.63 -6.16 20.36
N LYS A 391 0.98 -6.30 21.52
CA LYS A 391 -0.48 -6.14 21.66
C LYS A 391 -0.84 -4.70 22.04
N ASP A 392 -2.14 -4.42 22.00
CA ASP A 392 -2.75 -3.16 22.44
C ASP A 392 -2.22 -1.94 21.66
N VAL A 393 -1.99 -2.10 20.35
CA VAL A 393 -1.51 -1.03 19.46
C VAL A 393 -2.64 -0.25 18.77
N GLY A 394 -3.89 -0.59 19.08
CA GLY A 394 -5.08 -0.05 18.41
C GLY A 394 -5.43 -0.76 17.10
N GLN A 395 -6.50 -0.32 16.44
CA GLN A 395 -7.04 -0.96 15.23
C GLN A 395 -6.17 -0.71 14.00
N VAL A 396 -5.06 -1.46 13.87
CA VAL A 396 -4.06 -1.27 12.81
C VAL A 396 -4.68 -1.44 11.42
N ALA A 397 -4.52 -0.43 10.58
CA ALA A 397 -4.89 -0.45 9.18
C ALA A 397 -3.66 -0.41 8.26
N PHE A 398 -2.54 0.14 8.75
CA PHE A 398 -1.25 0.21 8.06
C PHE A 398 -0.12 -0.16 9.02
N ALA A 399 0.82 -0.97 8.53
CA ALA A 399 2.07 -1.33 9.23
C ALA A 399 3.21 -1.33 8.20
N GLY A 400 4.00 -0.26 8.17
CA GLY A 400 4.98 0.02 7.13
C GLY A 400 6.37 0.29 7.67
N PHE A 401 7.37 -0.40 7.11
CA PHE A 401 8.77 -0.03 7.30
C PHE A 401 9.07 1.28 6.60
N SER A 402 9.90 2.09 7.24
CA SER A 402 10.25 3.43 6.78
C SER A 402 11.69 3.50 6.28
N PRO A 403 12.00 4.31 5.25
CA PRO A 403 13.36 4.54 4.78
C PRO A 403 14.21 5.45 5.70
N PHE A 404 13.65 5.93 6.82
CA PHE A 404 14.33 6.77 7.82
C PHE A 404 15.14 5.98 8.85
#